data_AF-W1YH67-F1
#
_entry.id   AF-W1YH67-F1
#
_cell.length_a   1.000
_cell.length_b   1.000
_cell.length_c   1.000
_cell.angle_alpha   90.00
_cell.angle_beta   90.00
_cell.angle_gamma   90.00
#
_symmetry.space_group_name_H-M   'P 1'
#
loop_
_entity.id
_entity.type
_entity.pdbx_description
1 polymer ?
#
loop_
_entity_poly.entity_id
_entity_poly.type
_entity_poly.pdbx_seq_one_letter_code
_entity_poly.pdbx_strand_id
1 'polypeptide(L)' 'VYMATSKTGKYSLVKTTTAKTYTKTGLTKGKTYYFKVRAYKTVDGTKVYGNYSTVKYVKVK' A
#
# COMPACT_ATOMS: atom_id res chain seq x y z
N VAL A 1 -3.24 -1.74 -2.18
CA VAL A 1 -2.17 -0.77 -1.85
C VAL A 1 -2.28 -0.36 -0.40
N TYR A 2 -1.21 -0.56 0.34
CA TYR A 2 -1.10 -0.23 1.75
C TYR A 2 -0.08 0.88 1.95
N MET A 3 -0.33 1.78 2.90
CA MET A 3 0.55 2.92 3.19
C MET A 3 0.76 3.08 4.71
N ALA A 4 1.95 3.51 5.10
CA ALA A 4 2.29 3.94 6.45
C ALA A 4 3.11 5.23 6.43
N THR A 5 3.16 5.93 7.57
CA THR A 5 4.03 7.11 7.79
C THR A 5 5.35 6.75 8.48
N SER A 6 5.55 5.49 8.85
CA SER A 6 6.81 4.97 9.38
C SER A 6 7.12 3.58 8.79
N LYS A 7 8.41 3.23 8.75
CA LYS A 7 8.91 2.00 8.10
C LYS A 7 8.29 0.74 8.72
N THR A 8 8.25 0.69 10.04
CA THR A 8 7.75 -0.42 10.87
C THR A 8 6.36 -0.18 11.44
N GLY A 9 5.72 0.93 11.09
CA GLY A 9 4.41 1.29 11.63
C GLY A 9 3.26 0.46 11.08
N LYS A 10 2.07 0.79 11.57
CA LYS A 10 0.82 0.21 11.08
C LYS A 10 0.55 0.72 9.66
N TYR A 11 0.41 -0.22 8.73
CA TYR A 11 0.01 0.09 7.36
C TYR A 11 -1.51 0.05 7.24
N SER A 12 -2.07 1.11 6.66
CA SER A 12 -3.50 1.20 6.35
C SER A 12 -3.75 0.90 4.88
N LEU A 13 -4.87 0.25 4.58
CA LEU A 13 -5.30 0.05 3.20
C LEU A 13 -5.71 1.40 2.61
N VAL A 14 -5.07 1.80 1.51
CA VAL A 14 -5.35 3.06 0.83
C VAL A 14 -6.21 2.87 -0.41
N LYS A 15 -5.99 1.76 -1.12
CA LYS A 15 -6.74 1.44 -2.34
C LYS A 15 -6.73 -0.05 -2.60
N THR A 16 -7.88 -0.59 -2.99
CA THR A 16 -7.99 -1.87 -3.68
C THR A 16 -8.24 -1.59 -5.15
N THR A 17 -7.50 -2.24 -6.04
CA THR A 17 -7.60 -2.02 -7.49
C THR A 17 -7.11 -3.26 -8.23
N THR A 18 -7.65 -3.47 -9.43
CA THR A 18 -7.16 -4.46 -10.42
C THR A 18 -6.12 -3.84 -11.35
N ALA A 19 -5.99 -2.51 -11.38
CA ALA A 19 -5.00 -1.81 -12.18
C ALA A 19 -3.58 -2.09 -11.66
N LYS A 20 -2.61 -2.12 -12.58
CA LYS A 20 -1.18 -2.31 -12.27
C LYS A 20 -0.53 -1.05 -11.67
N THR A 21 -1.19 0.10 -11.79
CA THR A 21 -0.69 1.40 -11.34
C THR A 21 -1.70 2.10 -10.43
N TYR A 22 -1.19 2.89 -9.49
CA TYR A 22 -1.98 3.72 -8.59
C TYR A 22 -1.16 4.93 -8.13
N THR A 23 -1.73 6.12 -8.27
CA THR A 23 -1.12 7.39 -7.83
C THR A 23 -1.83 7.89 -6.58
N LYS A 24 -1.08 8.09 -5.49
CA LYS A 24 -1.61 8.70 -4.26
C LYS A 24 -1.39 10.21 -4.28
N THR A 25 -2.48 10.98 -4.22
CA THR A 25 -2.49 12.44 -4.12
C THR A 25 -2.78 12.93 -2.70
N GLY A 26 -2.63 14.23 -2.45
CA GLY A 26 -2.94 14.86 -1.16
C GLY A 26 -1.99 14.43 -0.03
N LEU A 27 -0.70 14.26 -0.34
CA LEU A 27 0.33 13.94 0.64
C LEU A 27 0.97 15.23 1.17
N THR A 28 1.39 15.22 2.43
CA THR A 28 2.04 16.39 3.04
C THR A 28 3.49 16.48 2.58
N LYS A 29 3.91 17.67 2.11
CA LYS A 29 5.31 17.97 1.78
C LYS A 29 6.24 17.73 2.97
N GLY A 30 7.44 17.23 2.70
CA GLY A 30 8.45 16.92 3.71
C GLY A 30 8.23 15.59 4.45
N LYS A 31 7.03 14.99 4.39
CA LYS A 31 6.76 13.69 5.01
C LYS A 31 7.25 12.54 4.14
N THR A 32 7.69 11.47 4.82
CA THR A 32 8.04 10.20 4.18
C THR A 32 6.88 9.24 4.30
N TYR A 33 6.49 8.64 3.19
CA TYR A 33 5.45 7.62 3.14
C TYR A 33 6.02 6.31 2.64
N TYR A 34 5.54 5.23 3.22
CA TYR A 34 5.95 3.87 2.94
C TYR A 34 4.80 3.12 2.30
N PHE A 35 5.06 2.40 1.22
CA PHE A 35 4.07 1.66 0.45
C PHE A 35 4.47 0.20 0.33
N LYS A 36 3.48 -0.66 0.44
CA LYS A 36 3.57 -2.07 0.07
C LYS A 36 2.25 -2.53 -0.55
N VAL A 37 2.32 -3.55 -1.38
CA VAL A 37 1.14 -4.14 -2.02
C VAL A 37 1.11 -5.62 -1.74
N ARG A 38 -0.07 -6.22 -1.79
CA ARG A 38 -0.23 -7.67 -1.81
C ARG A 38 -1.39 -7.99 -2.75
N ALA A 39 -1.25 -9.06 -3.50
CA ALA A 39 -2.35 -9.62 -4.26
C ALA A 39 -3.29 -10.39 -3.34
N TYR A 40 -4.53 -10.57 -3.77
CA TYR A 40 -5.45 -11.51 -3.15
C TYR A 40 -6.31 -12.16 -4.22
N LYS A 41 -6.83 -13.34 -3.90
CA LYS A 41 -7.89 -13.99 -4.65
C LYS A 41 -9.08 -14.22 -3.72
N THR A 42 -10.28 -14.29 -4.29
CA THR A 42 -11.45 -14.74 -3.54
C THR A 42 -11.64 -16.22 -3.80
N VAL A 43 -11.66 -17.03 -2.75
CA VAL A 43 -11.97 -18.47 -2.80
C VAL A 43 -13.14 -18.68 -1.85
N ASP A 44 -14.26 -19.21 -2.36
CA ASP A 44 -15.47 -19.47 -1.58
C ASP A 44 -15.96 -18.26 -0.75
N GLY A 45 -15.99 -17.08 -1.39
CA GLY A 45 -16.39 -15.82 -0.75
C GLY A 45 -15.34 -15.21 0.19
N THR A 46 -14.24 -15.90 0.46
CA THR A 46 -13.19 -15.46 1.38
C THR A 46 -11.97 -14.91 0.64
N LYS A 47 -11.46 -13.75 1.08
CA LYS A 47 -10.24 -13.15 0.51
C LYS A 47 -9.00 -13.83 1.06
N VAL A 48 -8.32 -14.59 0.20
CA VAL A 48 -7.02 -15.19 0.46
C VAL A 48 -5.93 -14.26 -0.06
N TYR A 49 -5.12 -13.74 0.87
CA TYR A 49 -4.06 -12.78 0.56
C TYR A 49 -2.73 -13.49 0.34
N GLY A 50 -1.98 -13.03 -0.66
CA GLY A 50 -0.58 -13.41 -0.84
C GLY A 50 0.36 -12.60 0.05
N ASN A 51 1.66 -12.88 -0.11
CA ASN A 51 2.73 -12.15 0.56
C ASN A 51 2.73 -10.67 0.18
N TYR A 52 3.19 -9.83 1.09
CA TYR A 52 3.45 -8.43 0.80
C TYR A 52 4.68 -8.31 -0.11
N SER A 53 4.64 -7.33 -1.01
CA SER A 53 5.82 -6.84 -1.72
C SER A 53 6.83 -6.28 -0.73
N THR A 54 8.07 -6.12 -1.20
CA THR A 54 9.04 -5.27 -0.51
C THR A 54 8.46 -3.89 -0.25
N VAL A 55 8.74 -3.32 0.92
CA VAL A 55 8.37 -1.94 1.24
C VAL A 55 9.20 -0.99 0.39
N LYS A 56 8.52 -0.05 -0.28
CA LYS A 56 9.14 1.10 -0.92
C LYS A 56 8.75 2.36 -0.17
N TYR A 57 9.58 3.40 -0.21
CA TYR A 57 9.29 4.66 0.46
C TYR A 57 9.66 5.83 -0.42
N VAL A 58 9.00 6.97 -0.17
CA VAL A 58 9.25 8.22 -0.87
C VAL A 58 9.06 9.38 0.11
N LYS A 59 9.98 10.34 0.06
CA LYS A 59 9.84 11.64 0.74
C LYS A 59 9.19 12.62 -0.22
N VAL A 60 8.08 13.20 0.19
CA VAL A 60 7.35 14.19 -0.62
C VAL A 60 8.16 15.48 -0.65
N LYS A 61 8.49 15.95 -1.86
CA LYS A 61 9.25 17.18 -2.09
C LYS A 61 8.35 18.41 -2.16
#